data_AF-A0A2J4Y2U4-F1
#
_entry.id   AF-A0A2J4Y2U4-F1
#
_cell.length_a   1.000
_cell.length_b   1.000
_cell.length_c   1.000
_cell.angle_alpha   90.00
_cell.angle_beta   90.00
_cell.angle_gamma   90.00
#
_symmetry.space_group_name_H-M   'P 1'
#
loop_
_entity.id
_entity.type
_entity.pdbx_description
1 polymer ?
#
loop_
_entity_poly.entity_id
_entity_poly.type
_entity_poly.pdbx_seq_one_letter_code
_entity_poly.pdbx_strand_id
1 'polypeptide(L)'
;MNFETKYIWESLPLLLQGLQLTILISMVGLAGGFIIGLLAGVCRALGGGIAKTLSLIFVELIRGTPIMVQVMFIYFALPMILPVRIDPITAAMVTIIINSGAYIAEITRGAILSINRGFKEASLAMGLSQRATLWHVIMPLALRRMIPA
;
A
#
# COMPACT_ATOMS: atom_id res chain seq x y z
N MET A 1 19.71 27.58 28.40
CA MET A 1 19.82 26.20 27.86
C MET A 1 20.99 26.21 26.89
N ASN A 2 22.11 25.61 27.27
CA ASN A 2 23.29 25.51 26.41
C ASN A 2 23.19 24.21 25.61
N PHE A 3 23.55 24.25 24.32
CA PHE A 3 23.51 23.06 23.48
C PHE A 3 24.73 22.19 23.76
N GLU A 4 24.53 21.03 24.38
CA GLU A 4 25.59 20.08 24.72
C GLU A 4 25.66 18.94 23.69
N THR A 5 26.65 19.01 22.78
CA THR A 5 26.84 18.04 21.69
C THR A 5 27.23 16.63 22.15
N LYS A 6 27.67 16.48 23.40
CA LYS A 6 28.07 15.19 23.99
C LYS A 6 26.91 14.18 24.01
N TYR A 7 25.69 14.63 24.30
CA TYR A 7 24.51 13.75 24.36
C TYR A 7 24.15 13.13 23.01
N ILE A 8 24.53 13.76 21.89
CA ILE A 8 24.27 13.23 20.55
C ILE A 8 25.09 11.95 20.33
N TRP A 9 26.38 11.99 20.67
CA TRP A 9 27.29 10.87 20.51
C TRP A 9 26.95 9.72 21.45
N GLU A 10 26.56 10.03 22.69
CA GLU A 10 26.11 9.02 23.66
C GLU A 10 24.80 8.34 23.24
N SER A 11 23.91 9.06 22.55
CA SER A 11 22.64 8.52 22.07
C SER A 11 22.76 7.75 20.75
N LEU A 12 23.91 7.82 20.07
CA LEU A 12 24.10 7.23 18.74
C LEU A 12 23.74 5.73 18.67
N PRO A 13 24.11 4.87 19.65
CA PRO A 13 23.71 3.47 19.63
C PRO A 13 22.19 3.27 19.68
N LEU A 14 21.49 4.07 20.49
CA LEU A 14 20.02 4.02 20.59
C LEU A 14 19.36 4.52 19.30
N LEU A 15 19.89 5.57 18.69
CA LEU A 15 19.42 6.08 17.40
C LEU A 15 19.60 5.05 16.28
N LEU A 16 20.70 4.31 16.27
CA LEU A 16 20.93 3.22 15.31
C LEU A 16 19.93 2.07 15.46
N GLN A 17 19.55 1.74 16.70
CA GLN A 17 18.47 0.76 16.94
C GLN A 17 17.12 1.26 16.42
N GLY A 18 16.81 2.55 16.65
CA GLY A 18 15.62 3.18 16.10
C GLY A 18 15.60 3.20 14.56
N LEU A 19 16.76 3.46 13.94
CA LEU A 19 16.93 3.40 12.49
C LEU A 19 16.67 2.00 11.96
N GLN A 20 17.22 0.97 12.60
CA GLN A 20 17.00 -0.43 12.22
C GLN A 20 15.51 -0.80 12.28
N LEU A 21 14.81 -0.43 13.35
CA LEU A 21 13.37 -0.63 13.47
C LEU A 21 12.59 0.10 12.38
N THR A 22 12.96 1.34 12.07
CA THR A 22 12.32 2.15 11.04
C THR A 22 12.45 1.50 9.66
N ILE A 23 13.66 1.04 9.32
CA ILE A 23 13.91 0.32 8.06
C ILE A 23 13.10 -0.97 8.01
N LEU A 24 13.10 -1.76 9.08
CA LEU A 24 12.37 -3.02 9.15
C LEU A 24 10.86 -2.81 8.93
N ILE A 25 10.25 -1.90 9.69
CA ILE A 25 8.81 -1.60 9.60
C ILE A 25 8.47 -1.04 8.23
N SER A 26 9.30 -0.15 7.68
CA SER A 26 9.07 0.46 6.36
C SER A 26 9.16 -0.57 5.23
N MET A 27 10.16 -1.45 5.26
CA MET A 27 10.35 -2.47 4.23
C MET A 27 9.24 -3.51 4.23
N VAL A 28 8.87 -4.04 5.41
CA VAL A 28 7.77 -4.99 5.55
C VAL A 28 6.43 -4.32 5.21
N GLY A 29 6.25 -3.09 5.69
CA GLY A 29 5.11 -2.23 5.44
C GLY A 29 4.86 -2.01 3.95
N LEU A 30 5.89 -1.54 3.24
CA LEU A 30 5.81 -1.28 1.81
C LEU A 30 5.69 -2.56 0.98
N ALA A 31 6.39 -3.63 1.33
CA ALA A 31 6.28 -4.91 0.61
C ALA A 31 4.86 -5.48 0.72
N GLY A 32 4.30 -5.55 1.93
CA GLY A 32 2.94 -6.02 2.16
C GLY A 32 1.90 -5.08 1.55
N GLY A 33 2.08 -3.77 1.73
CA GLY A 33 1.22 -2.75 1.15
C GLY A 33 1.24 -2.77 -0.38
N PHE A 34 2.38 -3.01 -1.00
CA PHE A 34 2.48 -3.14 -2.45
C PHE A 34 1.64 -4.31 -2.97
N ILE A 35 1.70 -5.46 -2.30
CA ILE A 35 0.90 -6.65 -2.67
C ILE A 35 -0.60 -6.33 -2.53
N ILE A 36 -1.02 -5.80 -1.39
CA ILE A 36 -2.43 -5.45 -1.14
C ILE A 36 -2.90 -4.38 -2.13
N GLY A 37 -2.09 -3.34 -2.35
CA GLY A 37 -2.41 -2.23 -3.23
C GLY A 37 -2.51 -2.66 -4.68
N LEU A 38 -1.60 -3.52 -5.15
CA LEU A 38 -1.67 -4.05 -6.51
C LEU A 38 -2.98 -4.83 -6.73
N LEU A 39 -3.33 -5.72 -5.79
CA LEU A 39 -4.56 -6.51 -5.86
C LEU A 39 -5.81 -5.63 -5.79
N ALA A 40 -5.92 -4.77 -4.77
CA ALA A 40 -7.08 -3.90 -4.58
C ALA A 40 -7.22 -2.88 -5.72
N GLY A 41 -6.11 -2.35 -6.23
CA GLY A 41 -6.09 -1.43 -7.36
C GLY A 41 -6.54 -2.05 -8.67
N VAL A 42 -6.08 -3.28 -8.97
CA VAL A 42 -6.53 -4.07 -10.12
C VAL A 42 -8.02 -4.40 -9.99
N CYS A 43 -8.48 -4.87 -8.82
CA CYS A 43 -9.89 -5.13 -8.57
C CYS A 43 -10.75 -3.88 -8.72
N ARG A 44 -10.26 -2.70 -8.30
CA ARG A 44 -11.00 -1.44 -8.43
C ARG A 44 -11.03 -0.91 -9.87
N ALA A 45 -9.99 -1.17 -10.66
CA ALA A 45 -9.91 -0.74 -12.06
C ALA A 45 -10.68 -1.68 -13.01
N LEU A 46 -10.60 -2.99 -12.80
CA LEU A 46 -10.98 -4.02 -13.78
C LEU A 46 -11.93 -5.09 -13.22
N GLY A 47 -12.15 -5.12 -11.91
CA GLY A 47 -13.00 -6.12 -11.27
C GLY A 47 -14.50 -5.91 -11.54
N GLY A 48 -15.28 -6.95 -11.28
CA GLY A 48 -16.75 -6.89 -11.30
C GLY A 48 -17.32 -6.04 -10.17
N GLY A 49 -18.65 -5.85 -10.17
CA GLY A 49 -19.34 -4.95 -9.23
C GLY A 49 -18.96 -5.18 -7.76
N ILE A 50 -18.96 -6.44 -7.29
CA ILE A 50 -18.63 -6.77 -5.90
C ILE A 50 -17.16 -6.45 -5.57
N ALA A 51 -16.21 -6.93 -6.38
CA ALA A 51 -14.78 -6.70 -6.15
C ALA A 51 -14.43 -5.20 -6.18
N LYS A 52 -15.07 -4.45 -7.07
CA LYS A 52 -14.94 -3.00 -7.17
C LYS A 52 -15.48 -2.31 -5.91
N THR A 53 -16.65 -2.71 -5.42
CA THR A 53 -17.24 -2.12 -4.20
C THR A 53 -16.44 -2.45 -2.94
N LEU A 54 -15.92 -3.68 -2.80
CA LEU A 54 -15.05 -4.03 -1.67
C LEU A 54 -13.75 -3.22 -1.69
N SER A 55 -13.11 -3.12 -2.85
CA SER A 55 -11.94 -2.26 -3.04
C SER A 55 -12.29 -0.78 -2.87
N LEU A 56 -13.53 -0.39 -3.16
CA LEU A 56 -14.04 0.95 -2.91
C LEU A 56 -13.97 1.26 -1.42
N ILE A 57 -14.70 0.47 -0.63
CA ILE A 57 -14.85 0.62 0.81
C ILE A 57 -13.50 0.58 1.51
N PHE A 58 -12.64 -0.40 1.17
CA PHE A 58 -11.31 -0.51 1.75
C PHE A 58 -10.50 0.78 1.59
N VAL A 59 -10.38 1.29 0.37
CA VAL A 59 -9.57 2.48 0.09
C VAL A 59 -10.16 3.73 0.72
N GLU A 60 -11.48 3.94 0.64
CA GLU A 60 -12.12 5.13 1.22
C GLU A 60 -11.99 5.13 2.75
N LEU A 61 -12.19 3.99 3.41
CA LEU A 61 -12.08 3.88 4.86
C LEU A 61 -10.65 4.15 5.33
N ILE A 62 -9.66 3.56 4.67
CA ILE A 62 -8.26 3.68 5.07
C ILE A 62 -7.67 5.05 4.72
N ARG A 63 -8.00 5.64 3.56
CA ARG A 63 -7.51 6.98 3.19
C ARG A 63 -8.31 8.09 3.87
N GLY A 64 -9.55 7.81 4.29
CA GLY A 64 -10.41 8.73 5.02
C GLY A 64 -10.18 8.77 6.54
N THR A 65 -9.33 7.87 7.08
CA THR A 65 -9.02 7.82 8.51
C THR A 65 -7.55 8.15 8.78
N PRO A 66 -7.24 8.92 9.84
CA PRO A 66 -5.84 9.21 10.19
C PRO A 66 -5.08 7.92 10.51
N ILE A 67 -3.85 7.79 10.00
CA ILE A 67 -2.99 6.62 10.28
C ILE A 67 -2.76 6.43 11.78
N MET A 68 -2.70 7.52 12.55
CA MET A 68 -2.60 7.46 14.00
C MET A 68 -3.81 6.75 14.62
N VAL A 69 -5.03 7.02 14.13
CA VAL A 69 -6.24 6.33 14.60
C VAL A 69 -6.17 4.85 14.25
N GLN A 70 -5.64 4.49 13.08
CA GLN A 70 -5.49 3.09 12.65
C GLN A 70 -4.54 2.31 13.58
N VAL A 71 -3.35 2.86 13.87
CA VAL A 71 -2.40 2.18 14.77
C VAL A 71 -2.92 2.09 16.20
N MET A 72 -3.58 3.14 16.71
CA MET A 72 -4.20 3.12 18.03
C MET A 72 -5.33 2.09 18.09
N PHE A 73 -6.14 1.98 17.05
CA PHE A 73 -7.20 0.98 16.97
C PHE A 73 -6.61 -0.44 16.98
N ILE A 74 -5.61 -0.72 16.15
CA ILE A 74 -4.97 -2.04 16.06
C ILE A 74 -4.29 -2.42 17.37
N TYR A 75 -3.60 -1.49 18.02
CA TYR A 75 -2.84 -1.80 19.23
C TYR A 75 -3.70 -1.82 20.51
N PHE A 76 -4.66 -0.91 20.65
CA PHE A 76 -5.45 -0.77 21.87
C PHE A 76 -6.86 -1.36 21.77
N ALA A 77 -7.60 -1.06 20.70
CA ALA A 77 -9.02 -1.42 20.61
C ALA A 77 -9.23 -2.87 20.15
N LEU A 78 -8.47 -3.33 19.15
CA LEU A 78 -8.63 -4.65 18.56
C LEU A 78 -8.42 -5.79 19.59
N PRO A 79 -7.42 -5.73 20.50
CA PRO A 79 -7.26 -6.74 21.57
C PRO A 79 -8.38 -6.78 22.61
N MET A 80 -9.25 -5.77 22.68
CA MET A 80 -10.44 -5.81 23.55
C MET A 80 -11.56 -6.64 22.94
N ILE A 81 -11.59 -6.75 21.61
CA ILE A 81 -12.64 -7.44 20.84
C ILE A 81 -12.18 -8.86 20.49
N LEU A 82 -10.92 -9.00 20.10
CA LEU A 82 -10.28 -10.28 19.81
C LEU A 82 -9.34 -10.65 20.95
N PRO A 83 -9.34 -11.89 21.47
CA PRO A 83 -8.44 -12.34 22.53
C PRO A 83 -7.01 -12.57 22.01
N VAL A 84 -6.45 -11.59 21.29
CA VAL A 84 -5.14 -11.63 20.65
C VAL A 84 -4.30 -10.49 21.21
N ARG A 85 -3.12 -10.82 21.74
CA ARG A 85 -2.12 -9.81 22.12
C ARG A 85 -1.33 -9.41 20.89
N ILE A 86 -1.31 -8.11 20.60
CA ILE A 86 -0.58 -7.55 19.46
C ILE A 86 0.56 -6.72 20.04
N ASP A 87 1.80 -7.04 19.69
CA ASP A 87 2.95 -6.26 20.10
C ASP A 87 3.05 -4.95 19.28
N PRO A 88 3.74 -3.91 19.80
CA PRO A 88 3.80 -2.61 19.14
C PRO A 88 4.41 -2.65 17.73
N ILE A 89 5.37 -3.54 17.50
CA ILE A 89 6.06 -3.63 16.20
C ILE A 89 5.11 -4.24 15.17
N THR A 90 4.40 -5.32 15.52
CA THR A 90 3.38 -5.92 14.67
C THR A 90 2.24 -4.95 14.39
N ALA A 91 1.76 -4.20 15.39
CA ALA A 91 0.73 -3.18 15.19
C ALA A 91 1.19 -2.10 14.20
N ALA A 92 2.42 -1.62 14.32
CA ALA A 92 3.01 -0.65 13.40
C ALA A 92 3.12 -1.23 11.97
N MET A 93 3.65 -2.45 11.82
CA MET A 93 3.77 -3.13 10.52
C MET A 93 2.41 -3.29 9.85
N VAL A 94 1.41 -3.85 10.54
CA VAL A 94 0.06 -4.06 9.99
C VAL A 94 -0.57 -2.73 9.60
N THR A 95 -0.41 -1.69 10.42
CA THR A 95 -0.92 -0.36 10.09
C THR A 95 -0.28 0.18 8.82
N ILE A 96 1.05 0.10 8.68
CA ILE A 96 1.75 0.58 7.49
C ILE A 96 1.35 -0.23 6.26
N ILE A 97 1.21 -1.57 6.38
CA ILE A 97 0.75 -2.45 5.29
C ILE A 97 -0.62 -2.01 4.78
N ILE A 98 -1.58 -1.85 5.69
CA ILE A 98 -2.96 -1.49 5.33
C ILE A 98 -3.00 -0.07 4.73
N ASN A 99 -2.34 0.87 5.39
CA ASN A 99 -2.33 2.27 4.97
C ASN A 99 -1.69 2.43 3.59
N SER A 100 -0.44 1.98 3.44
CA SER A 100 0.27 2.05 2.15
C SER A 100 -0.45 1.26 1.07
N GLY A 101 -1.06 0.11 1.39
CA GLY A 101 -1.87 -0.65 0.44
C GLY A 101 -3.04 0.12 -0.13
N ALA A 102 -3.75 0.91 0.68
CA ALA A 102 -4.84 1.74 0.18
C ALA A 102 -4.36 2.87 -0.74
N TYR A 103 -3.22 3.50 -0.45
CA TYR A 103 -2.64 4.52 -1.33
C TYR A 103 -2.10 3.90 -2.63
N ILE A 104 -1.40 2.76 -2.55
CA ILE A 104 -0.88 2.03 -3.72
C ILE A 104 -2.02 1.51 -4.59
N ALA A 105 -3.17 1.13 -4.01
CA ALA A 105 -4.36 0.74 -4.77
C ALA A 105 -4.84 1.87 -5.70
N GLU A 106 -4.83 3.11 -5.24
CA GLU A 106 -5.23 4.25 -6.06
C GLU A 106 -4.16 4.64 -7.09
N ILE A 107 -2.88 4.50 -6.75
CA ILE A 107 -1.78 4.63 -7.72
C ILE A 107 -1.94 3.58 -8.83
N THR A 108 -2.18 2.33 -8.46
CA THR A 108 -2.39 1.21 -9.40
C THR A 108 -3.60 1.46 -10.28
N ARG A 109 -4.74 1.85 -9.70
CA ARG A 109 -5.96 2.18 -10.44
C ARG A 109 -5.74 3.33 -11.41
N GLY A 110 -5.09 4.40 -10.95
CA GLY A 110 -4.73 5.55 -11.77
C GLY A 110 -3.82 5.16 -12.94
N ALA A 111 -2.81 4.34 -12.67
CA ALA A 111 -1.89 3.84 -13.69
C ALA A 111 -2.60 3.02 -14.77
N ILE A 112 -3.48 2.08 -14.40
CA ILE A 112 -4.27 1.28 -15.34
C ILE A 112 -5.17 2.18 -16.19
N LEU A 113 -5.89 3.11 -15.57
CA LEU A 113 -6.83 4.00 -16.28
C LEU A 113 -6.15 5.06 -17.14
N SER A 114 -4.88 5.38 -16.86
CA SER A 114 -4.10 6.33 -17.66
C SER A 114 -3.74 5.79 -19.05
N ILE A 115 -3.80 4.46 -19.26
CA ILE A 115 -3.37 3.82 -20.51
C ILE A 115 -4.34 4.19 -21.64
N ASN A 116 -3.79 4.61 -22.77
CA ASN A 116 -4.58 5.02 -23.94
C ASN A 116 -5.45 3.84 -24.42
N ARG A 117 -6.74 4.09 -24.65
CA ARG A 117 -7.71 3.11 -25.17
C ARG A 117 -7.27 2.51 -26.50
N GLY A 118 -6.51 3.24 -27.31
CA GLY A 118 -5.93 2.76 -28.56
C GLY A 118 -5.07 1.50 -28.42
N PHE A 119 -4.38 1.29 -27.29
CA PHE A 119 -3.65 0.03 -27.05
C PHE A 119 -4.60 -1.15 -26.92
N LYS A 120 -5.75 -0.95 -26.28
CA LYS A 120 -6.78 -1.99 -26.14
C LYS A 120 -7.43 -2.28 -27.50
N GLU A 121 -7.77 -1.24 -28.25
CA GLU A 121 -8.39 -1.37 -29.58
C GLU A 121 -7.44 -2.05 -30.58
N ALA A 122 -6.18 -1.63 -30.64
CA ALA A 122 -5.17 -2.24 -31.49
C ALA A 122 -4.92 -3.72 -31.14
N SER A 123 -4.86 -4.05 -29.85
CA SER A 123 -4.69 -5.44 -29.40
C SER A 123 -5.84 -6.33 -29.85
N LEU A 124 -7.08 -5.86 -29.71
CA LEU A 124 -8.28 -6.58 -30.14
C LEU A 124 -8.33 -6.72 -31.68
N ALA A 125 -7.94 -5.69 -32.43
CA ALA A 125 -7.88 -5.72 -33.90
C ALA A 125 -6.82 -6.72 -34.42
N MET A 126 -5.74 -6.94 -33.66
CA MET A 126 -4.74 -7.97 -33.95
C MET A 126 -5.18 -9.39 -33.50
N GLY A 127 -6.41 -9.57 -33.04
CA GLY A 127 -6.96 -10.87 -32.66
C GLY A 127 -6.61 -11.32 -31.23
N LEU A 128 -6.03 -10.46 -30.39
CA LEU A 128 -5.80 -10.81 -28.98
C LEU A 128 -7.13 -10.84 -28.22
N SER A 129 -7.30 -11.82 -27.32
CA SER A 129 -8.43 -11.83 -26.39
C SER A 129 -8.34 -10.66 -25.39
N GLN A 130 -9.45 -10.30 -24.75
CA GLN A 130 -9.43 -9.27 -23.69
C GLN A 130 -8.46 -9.62 -22.56
N ARG A 131 -8.39 -10.91 -22.19
CA ARG A 131 -7.47 -11.40 -21.16
C ARG A 131 -6.02 -11.29 -21.62
N ALA A 132 -5.71 -11.66 -22.86
CA ALA A 132 -4.37 -11.52 -23.41
C ALA A 132 -3.93 -10.04 -23.50
N THR A 133 -4.83 -9.18 -23.98
CA THR A 133 -4.63 -7.71 -24.01
C THR A 133 -4.31 -7.16 -22.62
N LEU A 134 -5.06 -7.60 -21.61
CA LEU A 134 -4.85 -7.17 -20.24
C LEU A 134 -3.46 -7.56 -19.72
N TRP A 135 -3.13 -8.86 -19.80
CA TRP A 135 -1.92 -9.40 -19.18
C TRP A 135 -0.63 -9.05 -19.92
N HIS A 136 -0.66 -8.97 -21.25
CA HIS A 136 0.55 -8.79 -22.06
C HIS A 136 0.77 -7.34 -22.49
N VAL A 137 -0.27 -6.49 -22.48
CA VAL A 137 -0.16 -5.09 -22.94
C VAL A 137 -0.45 -4.14 -21.78
N ILE A 138 -1.65 -4.19 -21.21
CA ILE A 138 -2.08 -3.17 -20.24
C ILE A 138 -1.31 -3.28 -18.91
N MET A 139 -1.21 -4.48 -18.33
CA MET A 139 -0.59 -4.68 -17.00
C MET A 139 0.91 -4.29 -16.96
N PRO A 140 1.77 -4.68 -17.92
CA PRO A 140 3.17 -4.24 -17.93
C PRO A 140 3.33 -2.72 -18.08
N LEU A 141 2.52 -2.08 -18.93
CA LEU A 141 2.52 -0.62 -19.06
C LEU A 141 2.06 0.07 -17.77
N ALA A 142 1.04 -0.48 -17.11
CA ALA A 142 0.53 0.08 -15.86
C ALA A 142 1.59 0.01 -14.76
N LEU A 143 2.26 -1.14 -14.60
CA LEU A 143 3.35 -1.29 -13.63
C LEU A 143 4.47 -0.27 -13.84
N ARG A 144 4.86 -0.02 -15.09
CA ARG A 144 5.88 0.99 -15.41
C ARG A 144 5.45 2.41 -15.05
N ARG A 145 4.14 2.72 -15.15
CA ARG A 145 3.57 4.02 -14.78
C ARG A 145 3.31 4.20 -13.30
N MET A 146 3.26 3.11 -12.53
CA MET A 146 3.14 3.18 -11.07
C MET A 146 4.43 3.70 -10.42
N ILE A 147 5.58 3.48 -11.06
CA ILE A 147 6.87 3.99 -10.60
C ILE A 147 6.98 5.47 -11.00
N PRO A 148 7.17 6.40 -10.05
CA PRO A 148 7.38 7.81 -10.35
C PRO A 148 8.62 7.99 -11.26
N ALA A 149 8.50 8.84 -12.27
CA ALA A 149 9.60 9.22 -13.17
C ALA A 149 10.57 10.21 -12.50
#